data_AF-A0A7C5YHF2-F1
#
_entry.id   AF-A0A7C5YHF2-F1
#
_cell.length_a   1.000
_cell.length_b   1.000
_cell.length_c   1.000
_cell.angle_alpha   90.00
_cell.angle_beta   90.00
_cell.angle_gamma   90.00
#
_symmetry.space_group_name_H-M   'P 1'
#
loop_
_entity.id
_entity.type
_entity.pdbx_description
1 polymer ?
#
loop_
_entity_poly.entity_id
_entity_poly.type
_entity_poly.pdbx_seq_one_letter_code
_entity_poly.pdbx_strand_id
1 'polypeptide(L)'
;GHLLALLGYVVWVGAYIAPLVIYLVYKDKSQFVAFHALQSLFFQLALLVVFAICVLLALTIVLTCVAIPLAALVSVGALVYIIVAAIRAYNGELFEYWLVGKWARQVVGI
;
A
#
# COMPACT_ATOMS: atom_id res chain seq x y z
N GLY A 1 -25.01 -4.00 9.97
CA GLY A 1 -24.01 -5.02 10.37
C GLY A 1 -23.32 -5.62 9.16
N HIS A 2 -23.93 -6.59 8.50
CA HIS A 2 -23.28 -7.41 7.46
C HIS A 2 -22.91 -6.67 6.15
N LEU A 3 -23.69 -5.65 5.74
CA LEU A 3 -23.34 -4.82 4.57
C LEU A 3 -22.00 -4.08 4.75
N LEU A 4 -21.72 -3.59 5.97
CA LEU A 4 -20.47 -2.92 6.28
C LEU A 4 -19.28 -3.90 6.26
N ALA A 5 -19.49 -5.15 6.68
CA ALA A 5 -18.48 -6.20 6.58
C ALA A 5 -18.17 -6.54 5.11
N LEU A 6 -19.18 -6.56 4.24
CA LEU A 6 -19.01 -6.80 2.80
C LEU A 6 -18.23 -5.66 2.15
N LEU A 7 -18.53 -4.40 2.50
CA LEU A 7 -17.73 -3.24 2.08
C LEU A 7 -16.27 -3.36 2.52
N GLY A 8 -16.03 -3.79 3.77
CA GLY A 8 -14.68 -4.03 4.27
C GLY A 8 -13.91 -5.05 3.41
N TYR A 9 -14.56 -6.16 3.04
CA TYR A 9 -13.95 -7.17 2.17
C TYR A 9 -13.64 -6.61 0.77
N VAL A 10 -14.57 -5.88 0.17
CA VAL A 10 -14.38 -5.25 -1.14
C VAL A 10 -13.26 -4.22 -1.11
N VAL A 11 -13.17 -3.38 -0.07
CA VAL A 11 -12.09 -2.40 0.08
C VAL A 11 -10.74 -3.10 0.27
N TRP A 12 -10.69 -4.15 1.09
CA TRP A 12 -9.45 -4.86 1.36
C TRP A 12 -8.92 -5.58 0.12
N VAL A 13 -9.77 -6.31 -0.61
CA VAL A 13 -9.39 -6.97 -1.87
C VAL A 13 -9.12 -5.93 -2.96
N GLY A 14 -9.98 -4.92 -3.06
CA GLY A 14 -9.88 -3.83 -4.02
C GLY A 14 -8.61 -3.02 -3.86
N ALA A 15 -8.07 -2.93 -2.64
CA ALA A 15 -6.78 -2.30 -2.37
C ALA A 15 -5.70 -2.89 -3.27
N TYR A 16 -5.60 -4.22 -3.40
CA TYR A 16 -4.57 -4.88 -4.22
C TYR A 16 -4.97 -5.06 -5.69
N ILE A 17 -6.24 -5.41 -5.95
CA ILE A 17 -6.68 -5.70 -7.33
C ILE A 17 -6.74 -4.42 -8.17
N ALA A 18 -7.23 -3.31 -7.62
CA ALA A 18 -7.36 -2.06 -8.36
C ALA A 18 -6.01 -1.56 -8.93
N PRO A 19 -4.93 -1.39 -8.15
CA PRO A 19 -3.65 -0.95 -8.67
C PRO A 19 -3.02 -1.97 -9.63
N LEU A 20 -3.21 -3.27 -9.41
CA LEU A 20 -2.74 -4.28 -10.36
C LEU A 20 -3.43 -4.15 -11.72
N VAL A 21 -4.76 -4.01 -11.73
CA VAL A 21 -5.53 -3.83 -12.97
C VAL A 21 -5.15 -2.52 -13.65
N ILE A 22 -5.04 -1.42 -12.90
CA ILE A 22 -4.62 -0.12 -13.45
C ILE A 22 -3.23 -0.24 -14.07
N TYR A 23 -2.27 -0.87 -13.38
CA TYR A 23 -0.94 -1.11 -13.92
C TYR A 23 -1.00 -1.89 -15.24
N LEU A 24 -1.72 -3.02 -15.28
CA LEU A 24 -1.81 -3.84 -16.50
C LEU A 24 -2.47 -3.12 -17.67
N VAL A 25 -3.45 -2.26 -17.42
CA VAL A 25 -4.16 -1.48 -18.45
C VAL A 25 -3.30 -0.31 -18.96
N TYR A 26 -2.50 0.30 -18.10
CA TYR A 26 -1.73 1.51 -18.40
C TYR A 26 -0.24 1.28 -18.64
N LYS A 27 0.29 0.06 -18.43
CA LYS A 27 1.72 -0.26 -18.61
C LYS A 27 2.28 0.17 -19.98
N ASP A 28 1.48 0.03 -21.04
CA ASP A 28 1.86 0.39 -22.41
C ASP A 28 1.34 1.77 -22.84
N LYS A 29 0.51 2.43 -22.01
CA LYS A 29 -0.16 3.70 -22.34
C LYS A 29 0.47 4.92 -21.66
N SER A 30 0.89 4.76 -20.40
CA SER A 30 1.47 5.85 -19.62
C SER A 30 2.37 5.27 -18.53
N GLN A 31 3.68 5.51 -18.66
CA GLN A 31 4.65 5.12 -17.65
C GLN A 31 4.38 5.79 -16.30
N PHE A 32 3.85 7.02 -16.29
CA PHE A 32 3.46 7.74 -15.07
C PHE A 32 2.37 6.99 -14.30
N VAL A 33 1.26 6.65 -14.97
CA VAL A 33 0.13 5.96 -14.33
C VAL A 33 0.54 4.54 -13.94
N ALA A 34 1.28 3.84 -14.80
CA ALA A 34 1.80 2.51 -14.52
C ALA A 34 2.72 2.52 -13.28
N PHE A 35 3.62 3.50 -13.18
CA PHE A 35 4.50 3.66 -12.04
C PHE A 35 3.75 3.86 -10.73
N HIS A 36 2.83 4.83 -10.67
CA HIS A 36 2.05 5.08 -9.46
C HIS A 36 1.14 3.93 -9.06
N ALA A 37 0.55 3.22 -10.04
CA ALA A 37 -0.26 2.03 -9.80
C ALA A 37 0.59 0.90 -9.20
N LEU A 38 1.73 0.58 -9.82
CA LEU A 38 2.62 -0.46 -9.33
C LEU A 38 3.23 -0.11 -7.96
N GLN A 39 3.60 1.15 -7.77
CA GLN A 39 4.10 1.66 -6.50
C GLN A 39 3.04 1.52 -5.39
N SER A 40 1.77 1.80 -5.68
CA SER A 40 0.66 1.60 -4.73
C SER A 40 0.49 0.12 -4.35
N LEU A 41 0.54 -0.78 -5.34
CA LEU A 41 0.46 -2.23 -5.13
C LEU A 41 1.60 -2.72 -4.21
N PHE A 42 2.84 -2.34 -4.51
CA PHE A 42 4.00 -2.72 -3.70
C PHE A 42 3.92 -2.16 -2.28
N PHE A 43 3.40 -0.94 -2.11
CA PHE A 43 3.21 -0.36 -0.79
C PHE A 43 2.21 -1.16 0.06
N GLN A 44 1.07 -1.57 -0.53
CA GLN A 44 0.09 -2.39 0.19
C GLN A 44 0.63 -3.78 0.51
N LEU A 45 1.40 -4.40 -0.39
CA LEU A 45 2.07 -5.67 -0.11
C LEU A 45 3.11 -5.53 1.01
N ALA A 46 3.88 -4.45 1.04
CA ALA A 46 4.82 -4.18 2.12
C ALA A 46 4.08 -4.02 3.46
N LEU A 47 2.97 -3.28 3.49
CA LEU A 47 2.14 -3.16 4.69
C LEU A 47 1.57 -4.50 5.13
N LEU A 48 1.09 -5.33 4.20
CA LEU A 48 0.58 -6.66 4.49
C LEU A 48 1.63 -7.52 5.21
N VAL A 49 2.88 -7.48 4.74
CA VAL A 49 4.01 -8.18 5.38
C VAL A 49 4.28 -7.63 6.77
N VAL A 50 4.32 -6.31 6.95
CA VAL A 50 4.52 -5.68 8.26
C VAL A 50 3.41 -6.08 9.24
N PHE A 51 2.14 -6.06 8.82
CA PHE A 51 1.04 -6.49 9.66
C PHE A 51 1.08 -7.98 9.98
N ALA A 52 1.47 -8.83 9.03
CA ALA A 52 1.66 -10.26 9.27
C ALA A 52 2.73 -10.51 10.35
N ILE A 53 3.84 -9.75 10.31
CA ILE A 53 4.88 -9.80 11.35
C ILE A 53 4.32 -9.33 12.69
N CYS A 54 3.55 -8.24 12.73
CA CYS A 54 2.90 -7.78 13.97
C CYS A 54 1.96 -8.84 14.57
N VAL A 55 1.20 -9.56 13.73
CA VAL A 55 0.34 -10.68 14.17
C VAL A 55 1.17 -11.83 14.76
N LEU A 56 2.28 -12.20 14.11
CA LEU A 56 3.19 -13.23 14.62
C LEU A 56 3.82 -12.82 15.95
N LEU A 57 4.24 -11.56 16.09
CA LEU A 57 4.76 -11.03 17.36
C LEU A 57 3.69 -11.04 18.46
N ALA A 58 2.44 -10.74 18.11
CA ALA A 58 1.33 -10.74 19.06
C ALA A 58 0.92 -12.12 19.59
N LEU A 59 1.52 -13.21 19.12
CA LEU A 59 1.25 -14.58 19.61
C LEU A 59 1.65 -14.79 21.08
N THR A 60 2.56 -13.97 21.63
CA THR A 60 2.91 -14.02 23.05
C THR A 60 2.41 -12.76 23.76
N ILE A 61 1.83 -12.92 24.96
CA ILE A 61 1.19 -11.83 25.74
C ILE A 61 2.15 -10.65 25.96
N VAL A 62 3.44 -10.94 26.19
CA VAL A 62 4.47 -9.92 26.42
C VAL A 62 4.71 -9.07 25.16
N LEU A 63 4.77 -9.70 23.99
CA LEU A 63 5.01 -9.02 22.72
C LEU A 63 3.75 -8.35 22.18
N THR A 64 2.54 -8.80 22.57
CA THR A 64 1.27 -8.13 22.20
C THR A 64 1.25 -6.67 22.64
N CYS A 65 1.77 -6.36 23.84
CA CYS A 65 1.86 -4.99 24.35
C CYS A 65 2.71 -4.06 23.46
N VAL A 66 3.65 -4.62 22.70
CA VAL A 66 4.52 -3.88 21.76
C VAL A 66 3.94 -3.90 20.34
N ALA A 67 3.34 -5.02 19.94
CA ALA A 67 2.80 -5.21 18.59
C ALA A 67 1.62 -4.26 18.29
N ILE A 68 0.74 -4.02 19.26
CA ILE A 68 -0.42 -3.13 19.10
C ILE A 68 -0.01 -1.66 18.82
N PRO A 69 0.80 -1.00 19.67
CA PRO A 69 1.23 0.38 19.39
C PRO A 69 2.06 0.49 18.12
N LEU A 70 2.88 -0.53 17.80
CA LEU A 70 3.63 -0.58 16.55
C LEU A 70 2.69 -0.63 15.33
N ALA A 71 1.67 -1.49 15.36
CA ALA A 71 0.68 -1.59 14.29
C ALA A 71 -0.11 -0.29 14.12
N ALA A 72 -0.46 0.39 15.21
CA ALA A 72 -1.13 1.69 15.16
C ALA A 72 -0.24 2.77 14.52
N LEU A 73 1.04 2.84 14.92
CA LEU A 73 2.01 3.78 14.35
C LEU A 73 2.21 3.56 12.85
N VAL A 74 2.36 2.29 12.43
CA VAL A 74 2.50 1.92 11.02
C VAL A 74 1.24 2.31 10.24
N SER A 75 0.05 2.10 10.79
CA SER A 75 -1.22 2.45 10.14
C SER A 75 -1.34 3.95 9.89
N VAL A 76 -1.00 4.77 10.89
CA VAL A 76 -1.03 6.24 10.76
C VAL A 76 0.01 6.72 9.75
N GLY A 77 1.24 6.21 9.84
CA GLY A 77 2.29 6.52 8.87
C GLY A 77 1.88 6.14 7.44
N ALA A 78 1.27 4.96 7.26
CA ALA A 78 0.77 4.51 5.97
C ALA A 78 -0.28 5.44 5.38
N LEU A 79 -1.24 5.89 6.19
CA LEU A 79 -2.28 6.81 5.77
C LEU A 79 -1.70 8.15 5.33
N VAL A 80 -0.74 8.71 6.08
CA VAL A 80 -0.02 9.94 5.70
C VAL A 80 0.69 9.76 4.36
N TYR A 81 1.40 8.64 4.18
CA TYR A 81 2.12 8.36 2.93
C TYR A 81 1.17 8.26 1.73
N ILE A 82 0.03 7.58 1.87
CA ILE A 82 -0.96 7.47 0.80
C ILE A 82 -1.51 8.85 0.42
N ILE A 83 -1.83 9.70 1.41
CA ILE A 83 -2.35 11.04 1.14
C ILE A 83 -1.31 11.90 0.41
N VAL A 84 -0.06 11.91 0.89
CA VAL A 84 1.01 12.68 0.26
C VAL A 84 1.27 12.20 -1.17
N ALA A 85 1.31 10.88 -1.39
CA ALA A 85 1.49 10.33 -2.72
C ALA A 85 0.33 10.67 -3.65
N ALA A 86 -0.92 10.65 -3.16
CA ALA A 86 -2.09 11.03 -3.93
C ALA A 86 -2.04 12.51 -4.35
N ILE A 87 -1.68 13.42 -3.42
CA ILE A 87 -1.56 14.85 -3.71
C ILE A 87 -0.45 15.10 -4.74
N ARG A 88 0.71 14.46 -4.59
CA ARG A 88 1.83 14.65 -5.51
C ARG A 88 1.56 14.05 -6.89
N ALA A 89 0.93 12.88 -6.96
CA ALA A 89 0.47 12.30 -8.21
C ALA A 89 -0.56 13.18 -8.92
N TYR A 90 -1.47 13.82 -8.17
CA TYR A 90 -2.42 14.80 -8.70
C TYR A 90 -1.72 16.04 -9.28
N ASN A 91 -0.64 16.50 -8.66
CA ASN A 91 0.20 17.61 -9.16
C ASN A 91 1.10 17.21 -10.36
N GLY A 92 1.05 15.96 -10.82
CA GLY A 92 1.89 15.45 -11.92
C GLY A 92 3.34 15.18 -11.51
N GLU A 93 3.64 15.15 -10.22
CA GLU A 93 4.98 14.82 -9.72
C GLU A 93 5.18 13.31 -9.66
N LEU A 94 6.30 12.82 -10.22
CA LEU A 94 6.77 11.43 -10.06
C LEU A 94 7.26 11.22 -8.63
N PHE A 95 6.32 11.11 -7.69
CA PHE A 95 6.62 10.86 -6.29
C PHE A 95 6.96 9.40 -6.04
N GLU A 96 8.16 9.17 -5.55
CA GLU A 96 8.63 7.85 -5.17
C GLU A 96 8.53 7.63 -3.67
N TYR A 97 7.91 6.51 -3.27
CA TYR A 97 8.05 6.06 -1.89
C TYR A 97 9.50 5.65 -1.63
N TRP A 98 10.05 6.05 -0.48
CA TRP A 98 11.38 5.62 -0.05
C TRP A 98 11.55 4.10 -0.10
N LEU A 99 10.56 3.35 0.39
CA LEU A 99 10.67 1.91 0.60
C LEU A 99 10.47 1.09 -0.69
N VAL A 100 9.52 1.50 -1.54
CA VAL A 100 9.04 0.69 -2.68
C VAL A 100 9.13 1.40 -4.04
N GLY A 101 9.46 2.70 -4.05
CA GLY A 101 9.58 3.49 -5.28
C GLY A 101 10.66 2.95 -6.21
N LYS A 102 11.83 2.59 -5.68
CA LYS A 102 12.93 2.04 -6.50
C LYS A 102 12.55 0.74 -7.22
N TRP A 103 11.78 -0.12 -6.57
CA TRP A 103 11.34 -1.39 -7.15
C TRP A 103 10.29 -1.15 -8.24
N ALA A 104 9.34 -0.25 -7.97
CA ALA A 104 8.35 0.13 -8.97
C ALA A 104 9.03 0.77 -10.20
N ARG A 105 10.02 1.63 -9.98
CA ARG A 105 10.79 2.31 -11.03
C ARG A 105 11.52 1.30 -11.92
N GLN A 106 12.23 0.34 -11.32
CA GLN A 106 12.94 -0.72 -12.03
C GLN A 106 12.02 -1.56 -12.92
N VAL A 107 10.81 -1.88 -12.45
CA VAL A 107 9.85 -2.69 -13.21
C VAL A 107 9.20 -1.89 -14.35
N VAL A 108 8.97 -0.59 -14.17
CA VAL A 108 8.41 0.27 -15.22
C VAL A 108 9.48 0.73 -16.23
N GLY A 109 10.75 0.73 -15.84
CA GLY A 109 11.88 1.09 -16.70
C GLY A 109 12.05 2.60 -16.92
N ILE A 110 11.80 3.41 -15.88
CA ILE A 110 11.98 4.88 -15.86
C ILE A 110 12.95 5.35 -14.77
#